data_AF-A0A819VV77-F1
#
_entry.id   AF-A0A819VV77-F1
#
_cell.length_a   1.000
_cell.length_b   1.000
_cell.length_c   1.000
_cell.angle_alpha   90.00
_cell.angle_beta   90.00
_cell.angle_gamma   90.00
#
_symmetry.space_group_name_H-M   'P 1'
#
loop_
_entity.id
_entity.type
_entity.pdbx_description
1 polymer ?
#
loop_
_entity_poly.entity_id
_entity_poly.type
_entity_poly.pdbx_seq_one_letter_code
_entity_poly.pdbx_strand_id
1 'polypeptide(L)'
;MCDILLIEAFYDGSHRSLIDLLHRTLSPRSILVTLPGTKWPWRARCSSLILSDLIPKNENNSLKYLFCSSITNLSELISLRIDLRSLKKIIYFHENDLAYPKQNEKQEQRDFQYGYNQIVTALVADICLFNSFYNLNTFLDKLGPFLNRIPSPKANVQQIRQTIENKSQVLYYPLEKSLIPIEIKTDKTGPLCIVWPHRWEHDKDPETFFSVILELYEIYSLTFSLIILGQSYGECPGIFSEILNKIPSNYIRHWGFAQSKSEYEQLLIEGDVVVSTAQHE
;
A
#
# COMPACT_ATOMS: atom_id res chain seq x y z
N MET A 1 15.96 -19.01 18.59
CA MET A 1 17.12 -18.16 18.27
C MET A 1 16.63 -17.04 17.37
N CYS A 2 16.95 -15.79 17.68
CA CYS A 2 16.54 -14.64 16.87
C CYS A 2 17.50 -14.45 15.70
N ASP A 3 17.07 -14.78 14.48
CA ASP A 3 17.87 -14.77 13.26
C ASP A 3 17.28 -13.89 12.15
N ILE A 4 16.15 -13.23 12.38
CA ILE A 4 15.45 -12.40 11.40
C ILE A 4 15.36 -10.96 11.91
N LEU A 5 15.79 -10.01 11.08
CA LEU A 5 15.60 -8.59 11.29
C LEU A 5 14.46 -8.08 10.41
N LEU A 6 13.39 -7.59 11.03
CA LEU A 6 12.26 -6.93 10.37
C LEU A 6 12.39 -5.42 10.53
N ILE A 7 12.33 -4.69 9.42
CA ILE A 7 12.46 -3.24 9.40
C ILE A 7 11.26 -2.63 8.69
N GLU A 8 10.67 -1.60 9.29
CA GLU A 8 9.66 -0.77 8.62
C GLU A 8 9.95 0.72 8.83
N ALA A 9 10.29 1.41 7.74
CA ALA A 9 10.59 2.83 7.74
C ALA A 9 9.33 3.71 7.86
N PHE A 10 8.16 3.15 7.58
CA PHE A 10 6.87 3.83 7.70
C PHE A 10 5.87 2.93 8.44
N TYR A 11 5.96 2.92 9.76
CA TYR A 11 5.12 2.06 10.60
C TYR A 11 3.76 2.70 10.88
N ASP A 12 2.88 2.62 9.89
CA ASP A 12 1.45 3.00 9.99
C ASP A 12 0.61 2.20 8.98
N GLY A 13 -0.72 2.21 9.15
CA GLY A 13 -1.67 1.62 8.20
C GLY A 13 -1.36 0.18 7.77
N SER A 14 -1.33 -0.05 6.46
CA SER A 14 -1.05 -1.35 5.83
C SER A 14 0.40 -1.81 6.03
N HIS A 15 1.36 -0.90 6.11
CA HIS A 15 2.75 -1.23 6.40
C HIS A 15 2.91 -1.81 7.81
N ARG A 16 2.30 -1.15 8.80
CA ARG A 16 2.22 -1.66 10.17
C ARG A 16 1.53 -3.03 10.24
N SER A 17 0.38 -3.15 9.58
CA SER A 17 -0.41 -4.39 9.59
C SER A 17 0.39 -5.58 9.04
N LEU A 18 1.14 -5.37 7.96
CA LEU A 18 2.02 -6.38 7.37
C LEU A 18 3.14 -6.78 8.34
N ILE A 19 3.88 -5.80 8.87
CA ILE A 19 5.06 -6.11 9.67
C ILE A 19 4.68 -6.70 11.03
N ASP A 20 3.55 -6.30 11.62
CA ASP A 20 3.00 -6.88 12.84
C ASP A 20 2.61 -8.35 12.63
N LEU A 21 1.94 -8.66 11.52
CA LEU A 21 1.60 -10.03 11.15
C LEU A 21 2.85 -10.90 10.98
N LEU A 22 3.86 -10.40 10.26
CA LEU A 22 5.14 -11.11 10.08
C LEU A 22 5.86 -11.32 11.40
N HIS A 23 6.00 -10.26 12.22
CA HIS A 23 6.69 -10.33 13.50
C HIS A 23 6.04 -11.36 14.43
N ARG A 24 4.70 -11.32 14.54
CA ARG A 24 3.94 -12.26 15.37
C ARG A 24 4.08 -13.70 14.86
N THR A 25 3.97 -13.91 13.54
CA THR A 25 4.04 -15.25 12.92
C THR A 25 5.46 -15.85 13.00
N LEU A 26 6.49 -15.01 12.92
CA LEU A 26 7.89 -15.44 12.97
C LEU A 26 8.47 -15.42 14.39
N SER A 27 7.70 -15.01 15.40
CA SER A 27 8.17 -14.99 16.79
C SER A 27 8.49 -16.41 17.29
N PRO A 28 9.57 -16.61 18.08
CA PRO A 28 10.50 -15.61 18.63
C PRO A 28 11.76 -15.39 17.77
N ARG A 29 11.72 -15.71 16.47
CA ARG A 29 12.88 -15.62 15.57
C ARG A 29 13.17 -14.21 15.06
N SER A 30 12.23 -13.28 15.21
CA SER A 30 12.34 -11.94 14.63
C SER A 30 12.54 -10.86 15.69
N ILE A 31 13.36 -9.86 15.36
CA ILE A 31 13.39 -8.55 15.99
C ILE A 31 12.76 -7.53 15.04
N LEU A 32 12.02 -6.57 15.59
CA LEU A 32 11.33 -5.54 14.84
C LEU A 32 11.92 -4.16 15.17
N VAL A 33 12.34 -3.43 14.13
CA VAL A 33 12.82 -2.05 14.24
C VAL A 33 12.02 -1.16 13.31
N THR A 34 11.39 -0.12 13.85
CA THR A 34 10.39 0.67 13.13
C THR A 34 10.62 2.17 13.29
N LEU A 35 10.20 2.95 12.29
CA LEU A 35 10.05 4.39 12.42
C LEU A 35 8.57 4.78 12.32
N PRO A 36 8.08 5.80 13.06
CA PRO A 36 6.70 6.26 12.97
C PRO A 36 6.29 6.60 11.53
N GLY A 37 5.09 6.17 11.10
CA GLY A 37 4.54 6.45 9.76
C GLY A 37 4.06 7.89 9.55
N THR A 38 4.92 8.86 9.86
CA THR A 38 4.67 10.29 9.64
C THR A 38 5.56 10.80 8.54
N LYS A 39 5.02 11.65 7.66
CA LYS A 39 5.77 12.32 6.60
C LYS A 39 6.59 11.34 5.74
N TRP A 40 5.91 10.45 5.01
CA TRP A 40 6.54 9.43 4.17
C TRP A 40 7.68 9.94 3.24
N PRO A 41 7.65 11.17 2.68
CA PRO A 41 8.76 11.73 1.90
C PRO A 41 10.11 11.72 2.63
N TRP A 42 10.06 11.97 3.93
CA TRP A 42 11.26 11.98 4.78
C TRP A 42 11.67 10.57 5.17
N ARG A 43 10.72 9.64 5.31
CA ARG A 43 11.02 8.22 5.52
C ARG A 43 11.74 7.63 4.31
N ALA A 44 11.27 7.90 3.10
CA ALA A 44 11.91 7.43 1.88
C ALA A 44 13.34 7.97 1.67
N ARG A 45 13.65 9.18 2.17
CA ARG A 45 14.98 9.82 2.01
C ARG A 45 15.96 9.57 3.15
N CYS A 46 15.48 9.49 4.38
CA CYS A 46 16.35 9.59 5.56
C CYS A 46 16.22 8.39 6.53
N SER A 47 15.33 7.44 6.26
CA SER A 47 15.10 6.32 7.18
C SER A 47 16.37 5.51 7.41
N SER A 48 17.17 5.25 6.38
CA SER A 48 18.39 4.44 6.48
C SER A 48 19.43 5.01 7.44
N LEU A 49 19.55 6.33 7.53
CA LEU A 49 20.41 7.02 8.50
C LEU A 49 19.92 6.81 9.95
N ILE A 50 18.61 6.95 10.18
CA ILE A 50 18.06 6.79 11.53
C ILE A 50 18.10 5.32 11.94
N LEU A 51 17.74 4.43 11.02
CA LEU A 51 17.73 2.98 11.23
C LEU A 51 19.13 2.42 11.49
N SER A 52 20.19 2.98 10.90
CA SER A 52 21.55 2.50 11.16
C SER A 52 21.94 2.61 12.63
N ASP A 53 21.42 3.63 13.32
CA ASP A 53 21.66 3.86 14.75
C ASP A 53 20.74 3.01 15.64
N LEU A 54 19.49 2.82 15.23
CA LEU A 54 18.49 2.08 16.02
C LEU A 54 18.64 0.56 15.93
N ILE A 55 19.11 0.03 14.80
CA ILE A 55 19.27 -1.41 14.62
C ILE A 55 20.41 -1.91 15.52
N PRO A 56 20.22 -2.94 16.36
CA PRO A 56 21.31 -3.52 17.15
C PRO A 56 22.46 -4.01 16.27
N LYS A 57 23.70 -3.91 16.75
CA LYS A 57 24.86 -4.50 16.06
C LYS A 57 24.74 -6.02 15.99
N ASN A 58 25.05 -6.61 14.85
CA ASN A 58 25.04 -8.05 14.64
C ASN A 58 26.34 -8.73 15.15
N GLU A 59 26.71 -8.46 16.41
CA GLU A 59 28.05 -8.75 16.96
C GLU A 59 28.40 -10.26 16.99
N ASN A 60 27.38 -11.13 16.98
CA ASN A 60 27.56 -12.59 16.97
C ASN A 60 27.18 -13.25 15.63
N ASN A 61 26.94 -12.46 14.57
CA ASN A 61 26.41 -12.94 13.30
C ASN A 61 25.14 -13.81 13.48
N SER A 62 24.32 -13.52 14.49
CA SER A 62 23.12 -14.29 14.82
C SER A 62 22.00 -14.02 13.83
N LEU A 63 21.92 -12.78 13.33
CA LEU A 63 21.01 -12.44 12.25
C LEU A 63 21.50 -13.09 10.96
N LYS A 64 20.55 -13.67 10.22
CA LYS A 64 20.76 -14.32 8.91
C LYS A 64 19.88 -13.73 7.82
N TYR A 65 18.74 -13.14 8.19
CA TYR A 65 17.77 -12.57 7.26
C TYR A 65 17.44 -11.13 7.62
N LEU A 66 17.24 -10.29 6.60
CA LEU A 66 16.74 -8.93 6.71
C LEU A 66 15.50 -8.83 5.81
N PHE A 67 14.40 -8.35 6.38
CA PHE A 67 13.19 -8.00 5.65
C PHE A 67 12.86 -6.53 5.83
N CYS A 68 12.54 -5.82 4.75
CA CYS A 68 11.97 -4.48 4.83
C CYS A 68 11.05 -4.13 3.66
N SER A 69 10.24 -3.09 3.83
CA SER A 69 9.41 -2.54 2.75
C SER A 69 10.24 -1.69 1.77
N SER A 70 9.73 -1.49 0.56
CA SER A 70 10.36 -0.68 -0.49
C SER A 70 10.52 0.81 -0.13
N ILE A 71 9.94 1.29 0.97
CA ILE A 71 10.17 2.66 1.49
C ILE A 71 11.59 2.80 2.07
N THR A 72 12.15 1.70 2.59
CA THR A 72 13.51 1.73 3.15
C THR A 72 14.52 1.73 2.02
N ASN A 73 15.40 2.73 1.95
CA ASN A 73 16.53 2.69 1.03
C ASN A 73 17.57 1.67 1.51
N LEU A 74 17.41 0.41 1.10
CA LEU A 74 18.26 -0.69 1.56
C LEU A 74 19.73 -0.46 1.16
N SER A 75 19.98 0.14 0.00
CA SER A 75 21.34 0.39 -0.50
C SER A 75 22.15 1.29 0.45
N GLU A 76 21.52 2.33 0.99
CA GLU A 76 22.13 3.21 1.99
C GLU A 76 22.32 2.49 3.32
N LEU A 77 21.29 1.77 3.78
CA LEU A 77 21.32 1.10 5.07
C LEU A 77 22.48 0.09 5.15
N ILE A 78 22.61 -0.79 4.16
CA ILE A 78 23.70 -1.78 4.13
C ILE A 78 25.07 -1.13 3.91
N SER A 79 25.12 0.06 3.31
CA SER A 79 26.37 0.83 3.17
C SER A 79 26.83 1.34 4.52
N LEU A 80 25.91 1.88 5.34
CA LEU A 80 26.15 2.34 6.71
C LEU A 80 26.37 1.19 7.71
N ARG A 81 25.78 0.02 7.45
CA ARG A 81 25.81 -1.15 8.34
C ARG A 81 26.46 -2.36 7.67
N ILE A 82 27.80 -2.35 7.71
CA ILE A 82 28.65 -3.42 7.16
C ILE A 82 28.28 -4.82 7.69
N ASP A 83 27.87 -4.90 8.95
CA ASP A 83 27.48 -6.12 9.66
C ASP A 83 26.14 -6.71 9.19
N LEU A 84 25.36 -5.95 8.40
CA LEU A 84 24.11 -6.40 7.79
C LEU A 84 24.28 -6.83 6.32
N ARG A 85 25.44 -6.56 5.68
CA ARG A 85 25.64 -6.83 4.24
C ARG A 85 25.56 -8.32 3.88
N SER A 86 25.95 -9.20 4.79
CA SER A 86 25.99 -10.65 4.61
C SER A 86 24.63 -11.33 4.82
N LEU A 87 23.64 -10.62 5.37
CA LEU A 87 22.30 -11.15 5.57
C LEU A 87 21.64 -11.48 4.23
N LYS A 88 20.68 -12.40 4.20
CA LYS A 88 19.78 -12.54 3.06
C LYS A 88 18.72 -11.44 3.12
N LYS A 89 18.76 -10.52 2.15
CA LYS A 89 17.91 -9.33 2.04
C LYS A 89 16.64 -9.64 1.23
N ILE A 90 15.49 -9.48 1.86
CA ILE A 90 14.17 -9.68 1.28
C ILE A 90 13.43 -8.35 1.33
N ILE A 91 13.00 -7.85 0.17
CA ILE A 91 12.25 -6.59 0.09
C ILE A 91 10.82 -6.87 -0.29
N TYR A 92 9.87 -6.17 0.33
CA TYR A 92 8.46 -6.20 -0.03
C TYR A 92 8.03 -4.87 -0.64
N PHE A 93 7.64 -4.91 -1.92
CA PHE A 93 7.08 -3.79 -2.67
C PHE A 93 5.58 -3.72 -2.43
N HIS A 94 5.21 -2.90 -1.43
CA HIS A 94 3.81 -2.59 -1.14
C HIS A 94 3.26 -1.54 -2.11
N GLU A 95 4.09 -0.57 -2.49
CA GLU A 95 3.74 0.54 -3.38
C GLU A 95 4.79 0.69 -4.49
N ASN A 96 4.40 1.30 -5.61
CA ASN A 96 5.24 1.47 -6.80
C ASN A 96 5.46 2.95 -7.15
N ASP A 97 6.61 3.48 -6.77
CA ASP A 97 6.97 4.88 -7.05
C ASP A 97 7.26 5.16 -8.54
N LEU A 98 7.37 4.11 -9.39
CA LEU A 98 7.58 4.25 -10.83
C LEU A 98 6.26 4.34 -11.61
N ALA A 99 5.14 3.88 -11.02
CA ALA A 99 3.86 3.72 -11.72
C ALA A 99 2.70 4.56 -11.16
N TYR A 100 2.96 5.44 -10.18
CA TYR A 100 1.91 6.23 -9.54
C TYR A 100 1.20 7.18 -10.54
N PRO A 101 -0.14 7.28 -10.53
CA PRO A 101 -0.88 8.13 -11.46
C PRO A 101 -0.48 9.61 -11.36
N LYS A 102 -0.28 10.25 -12.52
CA LYS A 102 -0.04 11.69 -12.65
C LYS A 102 -1.38 12.41 -12.56
N GLN A 103 -1.66 13.07 -11.44
CA GLN A 103 -2.95 13.74 -11.26
C GLN A 103 -3.00 15.13 -11.92
N ASN A 104 -1.86 15.81 -12.14
CA ASN A 104 -1.80 17.14 -12.78
C ASN A 104 -0.43 17.39 -13.43
N GLU A 105 -0.34 18.28 -14.43
CA GLU A 105 0.91 18.73 -15.07
C GLU A 105 1.92 19.31 -14.04
N LYS A 106 1.45 19.87 -12.91
CA LYS A 106 2.31 20.34 -11.81
C LYS A 106 2.97 19.21 -11.00
N GLN A 107 2.50 17.96 -11.10
CA GLN A 107 3.16 16.78 -10.49
C GLN A 107 4.32 16.25 -11.33
N GLU A 108 4.70 16.91 -12.44
CA GLU A 108 5.96 16.62 -13.13
C GLU A 108 7.20 16.74 -12.23
N GLN A 109 7.07 17.38 -11.07
CA GLN A 109 8.08 17.42 -10.01
C GLN A 109 7.91 16.36 -8.91
N ARG A 110 7.30 15.19 -9.18
CA ARG A 110 7.49 14.05 -8.27
C ARG A 110 8.98 13.75 -8.18
N ASP A 111 9.46 13.66 -6.94
CA ASP A 111 10.87 13.50 -6.67
C ASP A 111 11.38 12.21 -7.34
N PHE A 112 12.26 12.38 -8.33
CA PHE A 112 12.96 11.29 -9.00
C PHE A 112 13.63 10.35 -7.99
N GLN A 113 14.01 10.86 -6.82
CA GLN A 113 14.65 10.10 -5.77
C GLN A 113 13.83 8.90 -5.30
N TYR A 114 12.50 8.97 -5.21
CA TYR A 114 11.73 7.85 -4.64
C TYR A 114 11.76 6.60 -5.52
N GLY A 115 11.45 6.75 -6.80
CA GLY A 115 11.56 5.66 -7.76
C GLY A 115 13.01 5.19 -7.90
N TYR A 116 13.98 6.11 -7.86
CA TYR A 116 15.40 5.75 -7.88
C TYR A 116 15.78 4.89 -6.65
N ASN A 117 15.33 5.27 -5.44
CA ASN A 117 15.55 4.53 -4.19
C ASN A 117 14.99 3.11 -4.27
N GLN A 118 13.78 2.95 -4.84
CA GLN A 118 13.19 1.63 -5.05
C GLN A 118 14.03 0.78 -6.03
N ILE A 119 14.55 1.36 -7.12
CA ILE A 119 15.40 0.66 -8.10
C ILE A 119 16.71 0.19 -7.45
N VAL A 120 17.43 1.07 -6.75
CA VAL A 120 18.70 0.69 -6.12
C VAL A 120 18.49 -0.30 -4.98
N THR A 121 17.38 -0.18 -4.24
CA THR A 121 16.95 -1.15 -3.22
C THR A 121 16.68 -2.52 -3.85
N ALA A 122 15.94 -2.57 -4.96
CA ALA A 122 15.70 -3.80 -5.71
C ALA A 122 17.02 -4.44 -6.15
N LEU A 123 17.98 -3.65 -6.65
CA LEU A 123 19.29 -4.14 -7.12
C LEU A 123 20.14 -4.76 -6.01
N VAL A 124 20.10 -4.25 -4.78
CA VAL A 124 20.89 -4.80 -3.67
C VAL A 124 20.19 -5.94 -2.91
N ALA A 125 18.87 -6.10 -3.07
CA ALA A 125 18.12 -7.19 -2.45
C ALA A 125 18.49 -8.55 -3.04
N ASP A 126 18.34 -9.62 -2.25
CA ASP A 126 18.48 -11.00 -2.73
C ASP A 126 17.14 -11.55 -3.25
N ILE A 127 16.01 -11.09 -2.70
CA ILE A 127 14.65 -11.41 -3.15
C ILE A 127 13.81 -10.13 -3.15
N CYS A 128 13.08 -9.89 -4.24
CA CYS A 128 12.08 -8.83 -4.35
C CYS A 128 10.68 -9.47 -4.38
N LEU A 129 9.83 -9.15 -3.40
CA LEU A 129 8.46 -9.61 -3.31
C LEU A 129 7.52 -8.48 -3.70
N PHE A 130 6.65 -8.70 -4.67
CA PHE A 130 5.65 -7.73 -5.11
C PHE A 130 4.26 -8.16 -4.67
N ASN A 131 3.44 -7.20 -4.21
CA ASN A 131 2.09 -7.47 -3.73
C ASN A 131 1.12 -7.99 -4.82
N SER A 132 1.48 -7.93 -6.10
CA SER A 132 0.68 -8.42 -7.23
C SER A 132 1.54 -8.56 -8.50
N PHE A 133 1.03 -9.31 -9.49
CA PHE A 133 1.62 -9.32 -10.84
C PHE A 133 1.54 -7.94 -11.52
N TYR A 134 0.47 -7.18 -11.27
CA TYR A 134 0.34 -5.84 -11.81
C TYR A 134 1.47 -4.93 -11.32
N ASN A 135 1.73 -4.91 -10.01
CA ASN A 135 2.81 -4.11 -9.43
C ASN A 135 4.18 -4.53 -9.98
N LEU A 136 4.47 -5.84 -10.03
CA LEU A 136 5.70 -6.37 -10.62
C LEU A 136 5.89 -5.93 -12.08
N ASN A 137 4.91 -6.19 -12.93
CA ASN A 137 5.00 -5.92 -14.37
C ASN A 137 5.13 -4.41 -14.62
N THR A 138 4.30 -3.60 -13.96
CA THR A 138 4.37 -2.15 -14.10
C THR A 138 5.70 -1.58 -13.59
N PHE A 139 6.25 -2.09 -12.49
CA PHE A 139 7.58 -1.69 -12.01
C PHE A 139 8.64 -1.96 -13.09
N LEU A 140 8.70 -3.18 -13.62
CA LEU A 140 9.67 -3.57 -14.64
C LEU A 140 9.52 -2.75 -15.93
N ASP A 141 8.28 -2.52 -16.39
CA ASP A 141 7.99 -1.80 -17.63
C ASP A 141 8.30 -0.31 -17.53
N LYS A 142 8.16 0.27 -16.34
CA LYS A 142 8.49 1.68 -16.10
C LYS A 142 9.98 1.93 -15.88
N LEU A 143 10.81 0.90 -15.63
CA LEU A 143 12.27 1.07 -15.45
C LEU A 143 12.93 1.84 -16.60
N GLY A 144 12.65 1.48 -17.85
CA GLY A 144 13.26 2.12 -19.02
C GLY A 144 12.91 3.59 -19.16
N PRO A 145 11.61 3.94 -19.28
CA PRO A 145 11.17 5.34 -19.30
C PRO A 145 11.67 6.16 -18.11
N PHE A 146 11.71 5.56 -16.91
CA PHE A 146 12.19 6.23 -15.71
C PHE A 146 13.69 6.52 -15.77
N LEU A 147 14.53 5.51 -16.04
CA LEU A 147 15.99 5.64 -16.09
C LEU A 147 16.46 6.49 -17.27
N ASN A 148 15.68 6.57 -18.35
CA ASN A 148 15.98 7.45 -19.49
C ASN A 148 15.95 8.95 -19.13
N ARG A 149 15.37 9.33 -17.99
CA ARG A 149 15.43 10.69 -17.43
C ARG A 149 16.82 11.06 -16.91
N ILE A 150 17.66 10.08 -16.55
CA ILE A 150 19.04 10.31 -16.08
C ILE A 150 19.86 10.87 -17.24
N PRO A 151 20.60 11.99 -17.09
CA PRO A 151 21.49 12.51 -18.12
C PRO A 151 22.58 11.51 -18.54
N SER A 152 23.20 11.71 -19.69
CA SER A 152 24.31 10.87 -20.14
C SER A 152 25.52 10.96 -19.19
N PRO A 153 26.28 9.86 -18.97
CA PRO A 153 26.13 8.53 -19.59
C PRO A 153 24.95 7.73 -19.04
N LYS A 154 24.30 6.95 -19.92
CA LYS A 154 23.10 6.16 -19.57
C LYS A 154 23.47 4.85 -18.86
N ALA A 155 22.65 4.45 -17.91
CA ALA A 155 22.73 3.13 -17.27
C ALA A 155 22.29 2.02 -18.23
N ASN A 156 22.81 0.79 -18.03
CA ASN A 156 22.38 -0.38 -18.78
C ASN A 156 21.01 -0.87 -18.29
N VAL A 157 19.94 -0.28 -18.84
CA VAL A 157 18.54 -0.56 -18.47
C VAL A 157 18.20 -2.05 -18.62
N GLN A 158 18.67 -2.70 -19.68
CA GLN A 158 18.37 -4.12 -19.94
C GLN A 158 18.97 -5.01 -18.84
N GLN A 159 20.22 -4.77 -18.47
CA GLN A 159 20.86 -5.50 -17.39
C GLN A 159 20.20 -5.24 -16.04
N ILE A 160 19.81 -3.99 -15.76
CA ILE A 160 19.09 -3.63 -14.53
C ILE A 160 17.76 -4.38 -14.46
N ARG A 161 16.96 -4.34 -15.54
CA ARG A 161 15.67 -5.04 -15.63
C ARG A 161 15.85 -6.53 -15.37
N GLN A 162 16.76 -7.19 -16.12
CA GLN A 162 17.00 -8.63 -15.98
C GLN A 162 17.45 -9.00 -14.55
N THR A 163 18.31 -8.18 -13.94
CA THR A 163 18.80 -8.40 -12.58
C THR A 163 17.68 -8.37 -11.56
N ILE A 164 16.77 -7.39 -11.66
CA ILE A 164 15.62 -7.27 -10.75
C ILE A 164 14.62 -8.39 -11.02
N GLU A 165 14.29 -8.65 -12.28
CA GLU A 165 13.31 -9.66 -12.70
C GLU A 165 13.69 -11.06 -12.21
N ASN A 166 14.96 -11.46 -12.34
CA ASN A 166 15.46 -12.79 -11.93
C ASN A 166 15.27 -13.12 -10.44
N LYS A 167 15.15 -12.10 -9.59
CA LYS A 167 14.95 -12.25 -8.14
C LYS A 167 13.58 -11.78 -7.67
N SER A 168 12.69 -11.44 -8.60
CA SER A 168 11.36 -10.95 -8.31
C SER A 168 10.35 -12.08 -8.26
N GLN A 169 9.44 -12.03 -7.28
CA GLN A 169 8.33 -12.96 -7.11
C GLN A 169 7.10 -12.21 -6.64
N VAL A 170 5.92 -12.75 -6.94
CA VAL A 170 4.65 -12.20 -6.43
C VAL A 170 4.29 -12.90 -5.13
N LEU A 171 4.10 -12.11 -4.09
CA LEU A 171 3.51 -12.51 -2.83
C LEU A 171 2.38 -11.53 -2.49
N TYR A 172 1.15 -11.96 -2.71
CA TYR A 172 -0.03 -11.15 -2.42
C TYR A 172 -0.05 -10.68 -0.97
N TYR A 173 -0.63 -9.51 -0.75
CA TYR A 173 -0.70 -8.91 0.57
C TYR A 173 -1.40 -9.87 1.55
N PRO A 174 -0.74 -10.25 2.65
CA PRO A 174 -1.30 -11.21 3.58
C PRO A 174 -2.41 -10.55 4.40
N LEU A 175 -3.58 -11.16 4.39
CA LEU A 175 -4.72 -10.73 5.20
C LEU A 175 -4.87 -11.67 6.39
N GLU A 176 -5.09 -11.08 7.56
CA GLU A 176 -5.59 -11.84 8.70
C GLU A 176 -7.01 -12.29 8.43
N LYS A 177 -7.31 -13.57 8.71
CA LYS A 177 -8.68 -14.07 8.63
C LYS A 177 -9.54 -13.32 9.65
N SER A 178 -10.67 -12.75 9.21
CA SER A 178 -11.63 -12.13 10.13
C SER A 178 -12.12 -13.17 11.15
N LEU A 179 -12.26 -12.73 12.40
CA LEU A 179 -12.81 -13.52 13.49
C LEU A 179 -14.34 -13.46 13.52
N ILE A 180 -14.95 -12.58 12.72
CA ILE A 180 -16.41 -12.49 12.60
C ILE A 180 -16.87 -13.69 11.76
N PRO A 181 -17.72 -14.57 12.32
CA PRO A 181 -18.33 -15.63 11.53
C PRO A 181 -19.14 -14.98 10.40
N ILE A 182 -18.80 -15.29 9.16
CA ILE A 182 -19.63 -14.91 8.01
C ILE A 182 -20.82 -15.86 8.03
N GLU A 183 -21.86 -15.48 8.78
CA GLU A 183 -23.18 -16.08 8.59
C GLU A 183 -23.71 -15.57 7.27
N ILE A 184 -23.67 -16.43 6.24
CA ILE A 184 -24.34 -16.15 4.97
C ILE A 184 -25.84 -16.16 5.26
N LYS A 185 -26.39 -14.98 5.55
CA LYS A 185 -27.84 -14.81 5.71
C LYS A 185 -28.46 -14.97 4.32
N THR A 186 -29.08 -16.12 4.08
CA THR A 186 -29.74 -16.44 2.80
C THR A 186 -31.05 -15.65 2.59
N ASP A 187 -31.60 -15.09 3.67
CA ASP A 187 -32.89 -14.39 3.68
C ASP A 187 -32.72 -12.89 4.00
N LYS A 188 -31.83 -12.19 3.28
CA LYS A 188 -31.77 -10.72 3.39
C LYS A 188 -33.04 -10.12 2.79
N THR A 189 -33.88 -9.52 3.63
CA THR A 189 -35.06 -8.75 3.21
C THR A 189 -34.73 -7.26 3.22
N GLY A 190 -34.96 -6.56 2.11
CA GLY A 190 -34.73 -5.12 2.01
C GLY A 190 -34.20 -4.69 0.64
N PRO A 191 -33.94 -3.38 0.46
CA PRO A 191 -33.32 -2.87 -0.75
C PRO A 191 -31.83 -3.27 -0.82
N LEU A 192 -31.28 -3.34 -2.04
CA LEU A 192 -29.87 -3.70 -2.27
C LEU A 192 -28.92 -2.77 -1.49
N CYS A 193 -28.00 -3.34 -0.71
CA CYS A 193 -26.97 -2.59 0.00
C CYS A 193 -25.66 -2.53 -0.81
N ILE A 194 -25.31 -1.35 -1.30
CA ILE A 194 -24.11 -1.09 -2.10
C ILE A 194 -23.04 -0.46 -1.21
N VAL A 195 -21.85 -1.05 -1.23
CA VAL A 195 -20.71 -0.61 -0.42
C VAL A 195 -19.61 -0.05 -1.30
N TRP A 196 -19.08 1.11 -0.93
CA TRP A 196 -17.89 1.71 -1.52
C TRP A 196 -16.82 1.90 -0.44
N PRO A 197 -15.81 1.01 -0.33
CA PRO A 197 -14.90 0.94 0.80
C PRO A 197 -13.53 1.59 0.54
N HIS A 198 -13.53 2.84 0.10
CA HIS A 198 -12.29 3.53 -0.27
C HIS A 198 -12.07 4.82 0.52
N ARG A 199 -10.80 5.25 0.65
CA ARG A 199 -10.49 6.58 1.16
C ARG A 199 -11.12 7.64 0.26
N TRP A 200 -11.44 8.79 0.83
CA TRP A 200 -12.08 9.88 0.10
C TRP A 200 -11.02 10.69 -0.65
N GLU A 201 -10.47 10.07 -1.69
CA GLU A 201 -9.34 10.56 -2.47
C GLU A 201 -9.66 10.45 -3.97
N HIS A 202 -9.08 11.32 -4.79
CA HIS A 202 -9.36 11.38 -6.23
C HIS A 202 -8.98 10.11 -7.00
N ASP A 203 -7.89 9.43 -6.62
CA ASP A 203 -7.45 8.19 -7.28
C ASP A 203 -8.38 7.01 -7.04
N LYS A 204 -9.33 7.14 -6.09
CA LYS A 204 -10.39 6.16 -5.86
C LYS A 204 -11.59 6.35 -6.80
N ASP A 205 -11.56 7.41 -7.61
CA ASP A 205 -12.57 7.77 -8.59
C ASP A 205 -14.02 7.74 -8.05
N PRO A 206 -14.31 8.54 -7.00
CA PRO A 206 -15.66 8.63 -6.45
C PRO A 206 -16.66 9.25 -7.43
N GLU A 207 -16.20 10.05 -8.40
CA GLU A 207 -17.03 10.68 -9.42
C GLU A 207 -17.75 9.63 -10.28
N THR A 208 -17.00 8.66 -10.82
CA THR A 208 -17.58 7.56 -11.58
C THR A 208 -18.58 6.78 -10.73
N PHE A 209 -18.23 6.43 -9.49
CA PHE A 209 -19.13 5.72 -8.60
C PHE A 209 -20.44 6.50 -8.36
N PHE A 210 -20.35 7.75 -7.94
CA PHE A 210 -21.53 8.55 -7.60
C PHE A 210 -22.37 8.95 -8.81
N SER A 211 -21.79 9.07 -10.00
CA SER A 211 -22.57 9.26 -11.23
C SER A 211 -23.54 8.10 -11.49
N VAL A 212 -23.09 6.86 -11.28
CA VAL A 212 -23.93 5.67 -11.39
C VAL A 212 -25.00 5.65 -10.30
N ILE A 213 -24.64 6.00 -9.06
CA ILE A 213 -25.61 6.08 -7.96
C ILE A 213 -26.71 7.09 -8.26
N LEU A 214 -26.37 8.27 -8.80
CA LEU A 214 -27.36 9.27 -9.20
C LEU A 214 -28.25 8.74 -10.34
N GLU A 215 -27.70 8.02 -11.32
CA GLU A 215 -28.49 7.41 -12.39
C GLU A 215 -29.51 6.40 -11.84
N LEU A 216 -29.08 5.52 -10.93
CA LEU A 216 -29.94 4.53 -10.25
C LEU A 216 -31.10 5.21 -9.50
N TYR A 217 -30.85 6.36 -8.89
CA TYR A 217 -31.85 7.11 -8.13
C TYR A 217 -32.77 7.94 -9.04
N GLU A 218 -32.21 8.82 -9.87
CA GLU A 218 -32.97 9.84 -10.61
C GLU A 218 -33.63 9.29 -11.88
N ILE A 219 -32.94 8.40 -12.61
CA ILE A 219 -33.43 7.89 -13.89
C ILE A 219 -34.26 6.62 -13.68
N TYR A 220 -33.73 5.67 -12.91
CA TYR A 220 -34.39 4.36 -12.74
C TYR A 220 -35.31 4.31 -11.52
N SER A 221 -35.32 5.32 -10.65
CA SER A 221 -36.17 5.38 -9.46
C SER A 221 -36.06 4.14 -8.56
N LEU A 222 -34.84 3.57 -8.45
CA LEU A 222 -34.61 2.36 -7.66
C LEU A 222 -34.47 2.68 -6.18
N THR A 223 -34.85 1.72 -5.33
CA THR A 223 -34.57 1.75 -3.89
C THR A 223 -33.33 0.92 -3.58
N PHE A 224 -32.35 1.54 -2.95
CA PHE A 224 -31.09 0.91 -2.52
C PHE A 224 -30.61 1.56 -1.21
N SER A 225 -29.58 0.99 -0.61
CA SER A 225 -28.91 1.52 0.57
C SER A 225 -27.42 1.66 0.30
N LEU A 226 -26.81 2.75 0.76
CA LEU A 226 -25.40 3.07 0.56
C LEU A 226 -24.63 2.95 1.87
N ILE A 227 -23.53 2.22 1.81
CA ILE A 227 -22.49 2.24 2.83
C ILE A 227 -21.26 2.85 2.16
N ILE A 228 -21.05 4.14 2.41
CA ILE A 228 -19.86 4.86 1.93
C ILE A 228 -18.85 4.87 3.07
N LEU A 229 -17.88 3.97 2.97
CA LEU A 229 -16.80 3.83 3.94
C LEU A 229 -15.61 4.70 3.51
N GLY A 230 -14.74 5.02 4.47
CA GLY A 230 -13.48 5.70 4.18
C GLY A 230 -13.18 6.84 5.12
N GLN A 231 -11.89 7.01 5.42
CA GLN A 231 -11.41 8.20 6.10
C GLN A 231 -11.16 9.31 5.07
N SER A 232 -11.42 10.55 5.48
CA SER A 232 -10.99 11.74 4.74
C SER A 232 -9.72 12.30 5.38
N TYR A 233 -8.74 12.63 4.54
CA TYR A 233 -7.51 13.30 4.94
C TYR A 233 -7.35 14.58 4.11
N GLY A 234 -7.36 15.75 4.76
CA GLY A 234 -7.15 17.01 4.06
C GLY A 234 -8.28 17.38 3.09
N GLU A 235 -7.95 17.68 1.84
CA GLU A 235 -8.93 18.07 0.80
C GLU A 235 -9.69 16.84 0.29
N CYS A 236 -11.00 16.84 0.51
CA CYS A 236 -11.93 15.83 0.03
C CYS A 236 -12.50 16.22 -1.35
N PRO A 237 -12.67 15.29 -2.30
CA PRO A 237 -13.40 15.55 -3.53
C PRO A 237 -14.79 16.16 -3.26
N GLY A 238 -15.16 17.19 -4.02
CA GLY A 238 -16.42 17.93 -3.81
C GLY A 238 -17.68 17.06 -3.91
N ILE A 239 -17.63 16.02 -4.75
CA ILE A 239 -18.74 15.10 -4.99
C ILE A 239 -19.33 14.50 -3.71
N PHE A 240 -18.52 14.20 -2.68
CA PHE A 240 -19.02 13.67 -1.41
C PHE A 240 -20.02 14.63 -0.75
N SER A 241 -19.74 15.94 -0.77
CA SER A 241 -20.66 16.95 -0.21
C SER A 241 -21.87 17.21 -1.11
N GLU A 242 -21.71 17.11 -2.42
CA GLU A 242 -22.80 17.30 -3.38
C GLU A 242 -23.85 16.20 -3.26
N ILE A 243 -23.40 14.95 -3.09
CA ILE A 243 -24.29 13.78 -3.05
C ILE A 243 -25.23 13.82 -1.85
N LEU A 244 -24.78 14.32 -0.70
CA LEU A 244 -25.63 14.49 0.48
C LEU A 244 -26.79 15.48 0.27
N ASN A 245 -26.70 16.37 -0.72
CA ASN A 245 -27.78 17.29 -1.08
C ASN A 245 -28.71 16.71 -2.18
N LYS A 246 -28.26 15.73 -2.95
CA LYS A 246 -29.00 15.14 -4.08
C LYS A 246 -29.76 13.87 -3.67
N ILE A 247 -29.17 13.05 -2.80
CA ILE A 247 -29.74 11.77 -2.39
C ILE A 247 -30.39 11.91 -1.00
N PRO A 248 -31.66 11.49 -0.83
CA PRO A 248 -32.31 11.50 0.48
C PRO A 248 -31.59 10.63 1.52
N SER A 249 -31.57 11.08 2.77
CA SER A 249 -30.82 10.42 3.86
C SER A 249 -31.25 8.97 4.13
N ASN A 250 -32.48 8.57 3.77
CA ASN A 250 -32.95 7.18 3.91
C ASN A 250 -32.26 6.19 2.95
N TYR A 251 -31.55 6.67 1.93
CA TYR A 251 -30.68 5.84 1.09
C TYR A 251 -29.30 5.62 1.71
N ILE A 252 -28.94 6.34 2.78
CA ILE A 252 -27.60 6.31 3.36
C ILE A 252 -27.63 5.52 4.66
N ARG A 253 -27.02 4.33 4.65
CA ARG A 253 -26.87 3.47 5.84
C ARG A 253 -25.65 3.84 6.67
N HIS A 254 -24.56 4.23 6.01
CA HIS A 254 -23.32 4.64 6.65
C HIS A 254 -22.57 5.64 5.75
N TRP A 255 -21.92 6.63 6.37
CA TRP A 255 -21.17 7.66 5.67
C TRP A 255 -19.90 8.05 6.44
N GLY A 256 -18.75 7.65 5.92
CA GLY A 256 -17.43 8.01 6.43
C GLY A 256 -16.71 6.90 7.18
N PHE A 257 -15.82 7.29 8.09
CA PHE A 257 -14.90 6.38 8.74
C PHE A 257 -15.60 5.48 9.77
N ALA A 258 -15.43 4.18 9.64
CA ALA A 258 -15.76 3.22 10.69
C ALA A 258 -14.75 3.36 11.84
N GLN A 259 -15.23 3.55 13.06
CA GLN A 259 -14.42 3.84 14.25
C GLN A 259 -13.61 2.63 14.73
N SER A 260 -13.92 1.43 14.25
CA SER A 260 -13.18 0.21 14.58
C SER A 260 -13.13 -0.79 13.42
N LYS A 261 -12.15 -1.69 13.47
CA LYS A 261 -12.06 -2.84 12.54
C LYS A 261 -13.32 -3.71 12.58
N SER A 262 -13.88 -3.93 13.77
CA SER A 262 -15.11 -4.73 13.92
C SER A 262 -16.32 -4.07 13.27
N GLU A 263 -16.47 -2.74 13.41
CA GLU A 263 -17.53 -1.99 12.75
C GLU A 263 -17.35 -2.00 11.23
N TYR A 264 -16.11 -1.79 10.75
CA TYR A 264 -15.79 -1.88 9.32
C TYR A 264 -16.17 -3.25 8.75
N GLU A 265 -15.78 -4.35 9.40
CA GLU A 265 -16.12 -5.70 8.96
C GLU A 265 -17.63 -5.97 9.01
N GLN A 266 -18.35 -5.47 10.02
CA GLN A 266 -19.81 -5.58 10.09
C GLN A 266 -20.50 -4.86 8.93
N LEU A 267 -20.07 -3.64 8.61
CA LEU A 267 -20.60 -2.88 7.47
C LEU A 267 -20.33 -3.58 6.13
N LEU A 268 -19.16 -4.22 5.97
CA LEU A 268 -18.87 -5.04 4.79
C LEU A 268 -19.78 -6.28 4.70
N ILE A 269 -20.10 -6.92 5.83
CA ILE A 269 -21.02 -8.07 5.88
C ILE A 269 -22.46 -7.66 5.60
N GLU A 270 -22.85 -6.44 6.01
CA GLU A 270 -24.18 -5.86 5.70
C GLU A 270 -24.35 -5.65 4.19
N GLY A 271 -23.28 -5.29 3.48
CA GLY A 271 -23.27 -5.11 2.03
C GLY A 271 -23.72 -6.33 1.24
N ASP A 272 -24.38 -6.08 0.12
CA ASP A 272 -24.75 -7.10 -0.88
C ASP A 272 -23.80 -7.05 -2.08
N VAL A 273 -23.37 -5.83 -2.45
CA VAL A 273 -22.41 -5.60 -3.53
C VAL A 273 -21.37 -4.61 -3.05
N VAL A 274 -20.10 -4.97 -3.24
CA VAL A 274 -18.96 -4.06 -3.05
C VAL A 274 -18.52 -3.55 -4.42
N VAL A 275 -18.42 -2.24 -4.57
CA VAL A 275 -18.00 -1.60 -5.83
C VAL A 275 -16.67 -0.89 -5.59
N SER A 276 -15.68 -1.21 -6.42
CA SER A 276 -14.43 -0.47 -6.51
C SER A 276 -14.33 0.21 -7.86
N THR A 277 -14.12 1.52 -7.83
CA THR A 277 -13.82 2.36 -9.00
C THR A 277 -12.36 2.84 -8.97
N ALA A 278 -11.55 2.32 -8.04
CA ALA A 278 -10.21 2.81 -7.82
C ALA A 278 -9.30 2.63 -9.05
N GLN A 279 -8.63 3.71 -9.44
CA GLN A 279 -7.64 3.72 -10.51
C GLN A 279 -6.27 3.22 -10.02
N HIS A 280 -6.06 3.24 -8.70
CA HIS A 280 -4.86 2.76 -8.02
C HIS A 280 -5.22 2.25 -6.62
N GLU A 281 -4.62 1.12 -6.20
CA GLU A 281 -4.72 0.53 -4.86
C GLU A 281 -3.34 0.20 -4.29
#